data_AF-A0A401QZX8-F1
#
_entry.id   AF-A0A401QZX8-F1
#
_cell.length_a   1.000
_cell.length_b   1.000
_cell.length_c   1.000
_cell.angle_alpha   90.00
_cell.angle_beta   90.00
_cell.angle_gamma   90.00
#
_symmetry.space_group_name_H-M   'P 1'
#
loop_
_entity.id
_entity.type
_entity.pdbx_description
1 polymer ?
#
loop_
_entity_poly.entity_id
_entity_poly.type
_entity_poly.pdbx_seq_one_letter_code
_entity_poly.pdbx_strand_id
1 'polypeptide(L)'
;MYVEWRQLHRDGMRRVHEQTVPLYQRTRHFRVYASNLVAQPNVPLGVIPFGVRRTVWPLEAFYAFDNSQVAVETLTAEINLIAPGEIGTYLKAFNELSKLAARGPKARACITSAIDSLG
;
A
#
# COMPACT_ATOMS: atom_id res chain seq x y z
N MET A 1 -1.93 10.56 18.13
CA MET A 1 -0.77 11.45 17.91
C MET A 1 -0.43 11.37 16.42
N TYR A 2 -1.04 12.23 15.61
CA TYR A 2 -0.92 12.22 14.16
C TYR A 2 0.32 13.02 13.76
N VAL A 3 1.34 12.35 13.23
CA VAL A 3 2.53 13.03 12.72
C VAL A 3 2.17 13.59 11.35
N GLU A 4 2.29 14.90 11.20
CA GLU A 4 2.08 15.57 9.92
C GLU A 4 3.06 15.01 8.89
N TRP A 5 2.53 14.28 7.91
CA TRP A 5 3.27 13.53 6.89
C TRP A 5 4.28 14.36 6.07
N ARG A 6 4.12 15.68 6.07
CA ARG A 6 5.07 16.63 5.46
C ARG A 6 6.41 16.66 6.21
N GLN A 7 6.47 16.36 7.51
CA GLN A 7 7.72 16.29 8.27
C GLN A 7 8.56 15.05 7.94
N LEU A 8 7.92 13.91 7.62
CA LEU A 8 8.61 12.69 7.20
C LEU A 8 9.40 12.84 5.89
N HIS A 9 9.04 13.81 5.04
CA HIS A 9 9.77 14.09 3.80
C HIS A 9 11.07 14.86 4.02
N ARG A 10 11.30 15.50 5.20
CA ARG A 10 12.51 16.27 5.46
C ARG A 10 13.74 15.39 5.70
N ASP A 11 13.55 14.26 6.40
CA ASP A 11 14.59 13.24 6.64
C ASP A 11 14.45 12.01 5.71
N GLY A 12 13.45 12.04 4.83
CA GLY A 12 13.07 10.96 3.93
C GLY A 12 12.42 9.75 4.63
N MET A 13 11.85 8.86 3.83
CA MET A 13 11.28 7.56 4.25
C MET A 13 12.27 6.60 4.94
N ARG A 14 13.55 7.00 5.06
CA ARG A 14 14.64 6.20 5.61
C ARG A 14 14.38 5.79 7.05
N ARG A 15 13.94 6.70 7.92
CA ARG A 15 13.72 6.40 9.34
C ARG A 15 12.58 5.40 9.56
N VAL A 16 11.48 5.57 8.82
CA VAL A 16 10.37 4.60 8.83
C VAL A 16 10.86 3.25 8.33
N HIS A 17 11.62 3.24 7.22
CA HIS A 17 12.20 2.02 6.68
C HIS A 17 13.13 1.30 7.67
N GLU A 18 14.06 2.01 8.32
CA GLU A 18 14.98 1.47 9.33
C GLU A 18 14.26 0.84 10.51
N GLN A 19 13.14 1.41 10.94
CA GLN A 19 12.34 0.88 12.04
C GLN A 19 11.45 -0.29 11.62
N THR A 20 10.93 -0.27 10.39
CA THR A 20 9.96 -1.25 9.91
C THR A 20 10.62 -2.52 9.37
N VAL A 21 11.77 -2.43 8.68
CA VAL A 21 12.46 -3.58 8.08
C VAL A 21 12.74 -4.72 9.06
N PRO A 22 13.27 -4.46 10.28
CA PRO A 22 13.48 -5.51 11.27
C PRO A 22 12.18 -6.22 11.69
N LEU A 23 11.04 -5.52 11.67
CA LEU A 23 9.72 -6.12 11.96
C LEU A 23 9.35 -7.14 10.89
N TYR A 24 9.56 -6.80 9.61
CA TYR A 24 9.30 -7.72 8.51
C TYR A 24 10.22 -8.94 8.57
N GLN A 25 11.51 -8.73 8.83
CA GLN A 25 12.50 -9.81 8.89
C GLN A 25 12.23 -10.82 10.01
N ARG A 26 11.78 -10.35 11.18
CA ARG A 26 11.47 -11.24 12.33
C ARG A 26 10.09 -11.89 12.25
N THR A 27 9.19 -11.35 11.43
CA THR A 27 7.81 -11.82 11.37
C THR A 27 7.74 -13.10 10.54
N ARG A 28 7.40 -14.22 11.20
CA ARG A 28 7.20 -15.50 10.51
C ARG A 28 5.90 -15.55 9.71
N HIS A 29 4.84 -14.90 10.21
CA HIS A 29 3.53 -14.89 9.56
C HIS A 29 2.96 -13.48 9.55
N PHE A 30 2.84 -12.91 8.36
CA PHE A 30 2.19 -11.62 8.16
C PHE A 30 0.69 -11.84 7.98
N ARG A 31 -0.15 -11.05 8.66
CA ARG A 31 -1.62 -11.14 8.56
C ARG A 31 -2.16 -9.88 7.90
N VAL A 32 -2.86 -10.05 6.79
CA VAL A 32 -3.49 -8.97 6.02
C VAL A 32 -4.90 -9.38 5.70
N TYR A 33 -5.84 -8.45 5.80
CA TYR A 33 -7.23 -8.63 5.41
C TYR A 33 -7.63 -7.50 4.45
N ALA A 34 -8.26 -7.85 3.34
CA ALA A 34 -8.69 -6.93 2.30
C ALA A 34 -10.10 -7.32 1.80
N SER A 35 -11.13 -6.97 2.58
CA SER A 35 -12.54 -7.30 2.27
C SER A 35 -13.05 -6.63 1.00
N ASN A 36 -12.55 -5.44 0.68
CA ASN A 36 -12.95 -4.67 -0.47
C ASN A 36 -12.72 -5.39 -1.82
N LEU A 37 -11.77 -6.33 -1.88
CA LEU A 37 -11.48 -7.09 -3.10
C LEU A 37 -12.58 -8.11 -3.47
N VAL A 38 -13.46 -8.48 -2.54
CA VAL A 38 -14.46 -9.55 -2.73
C VAL A 38 -15.79 -9.00 -3.26
N ALA A 39 -16.07 -7.71 -3.07
CA ALA A 39 -17.42 -7.16 -3.28
C ALA A 39 -17.52 -6.05 -4.35
N GLN A 40 -16.40 -5.59 -4.94
CA GLN A 40 -16.43 -4.51 -5.93
C GLN A 40 -16.19 -5.00 -7.36
N PRO A 41 -17.14 -4.78 -8.30
CA PRO A 41 -17.02 -5.23 -9.69
C PRO A 41 -15.96 -4.46 -10.51
N ASN A 42 -15.50 -3.31 -10.01
CA ASN A 42 -14.64 -2.38 -10.77
C ASN A 42 -13.22 -2.23 -10.19
N VAL A 43 -12.72 -3.19 -9.42
CA VAL A 43 -11.36 -3.09 -8.83
C VAL A 43 -10.36 -3.91 -9.66
N PRO A 44 -9.56 -3.28 -10.53
CA PRO A 44 -8.44 -3.98 -11.16
C PRO A 44 -7.39 -4.33 -10.09
N LEU A 45 -7.20 -5.63 -9.84
CA LEU A 45 -6.25 -6.12 -8.85
C LEU A 45 -4.81 -6.10 -9.40
N GLY A 46 -3.92 -5.40 -8.70
CA GLY A 46 -2.48 -5.43 -8.91
C GLY A 46 -1.74 -5.98 -7.69
N VAL A 47 -0.73 -6.82 -7.91
CA VAL A 47 0.12 -7.40 -6.85
C VAL A 47 1.57 -7.05 -7.13
N ILE A 48 2.26 -6.41 -6.18
CA ILE A 48 3.70 -6.10 -6.31
C ILE A 48 4.48 -7.25 -5.64
N PRO A 49 5.21 -8.09 -6.40
CA PRO A 49 5.97 -9.20 -5.84
C PRO A 49 7.00 -8.73 -4.81
N PHE A 50 7.25 -9.52 -3.77
CA PHE A 50 8.11 -9.12 -2.65
C PHE A 50 9.53 -8.69 -3.10
N GLY A 51 10.13 -9.47 -4.02
CA GLY A 51 11.50 -9.25 -4.51
C GLY A 51 11.71 -8.05 -5.46
N VAL A 52 10.64 -7.35 -5.85
CA VAL A 52 10.79 -6.12 -6.66
C VAL A 52 11.28 -4.99 -5.77
N ARG A 53 12.39 -4.36 -6.15
CA ARG A 53 12.91 -3.17 -5.45
C ARG A 53 11.88 -2.05 -5.56
N ARG A 54 11.43 -1.54 -4.42
CA ARG A 54 10.48 -0.42 -4.33
C ARG A 54 11.23 0.86 -4.02
N THR A 55 11.00 1.91 -4.80
CA THR A 55 11.54 3.25 -4.53
C THR A 55 10.68 4.00 -3.51
N VAL A 56 9.40 3.61 -3.38
CA VAL A 56 8.45 4.07 -2.38
C VAL A 56 7.90 2.84 -1.67
N TRP A 57 8.04 2.80 -0.35
CA TRP A 57 7.31 1.80 0.43
C TRP A 57 5.84 2.23 0.49
N PRO A 58 4.89 1.33 0.21
CA PRO A 58 3.49 1.64 0.43
C PRO A 58 3.37 1.98 1.91
N LEU A 59 3.13 3.26 2.14
CA LEU A 59 2.59 3.73 3.40
C LEU A 59 1.17 3.17 3.53
N GLU A 60 0.62 3.25 4.74
CA GLU A 60 -0.67 2.68 5.14
C GLU A 60 -1.68 2.55 3.98
N ALA A 61 -2.37 1.41 3.91
CA ALA A 61 -3.34 1.15 2.87
C ALA A 61 -4.33 2.33 2.76
N PHE A 62 -4.53 2.81 1.54
CA PHE A 62 -5.44 3.92 1.25
C PHE A 62 -6.39 3.56 0.12
N TYR A 63 -7.54 4.21 0.12
CA TYR A 63 -8.52 4.14 -0.96
C TYR A 63 -8.54 5.49 -1.67
N ALA A 64 -8.40 5.48 -2.99
CA ALA A 64 -8.57 6.66 -3.81
C ALA A 64 -9.89 6.55 -4.57
N PHE A 65 -10.77 7.53 -4.37
CA PHE A 65 -12.03 7.69 -5.08
C PHE A 65 -11.82 8.73 -6.18
N ASP A 66 -11.14 8.29 -7.24
CA ASP A 66 -10.71 9.12 -8.37
C ASP A 66 -10.04 10.43 -7.90
N ASN A 67 -10.50 11.57 -8.44
CA ASN A 67 -10.03 12.89 -8.09
C ASN A 67 -10.86 13.56 -6.99
N SER A 68 -11.76 12.81 -6.33
CA SER A 68 -12.74 13.36 -5.38
C SER A 68 -12.27 13.26 -3.94
N GLN A 69 -11.66 12.14 -3.56
CA GLN A 69 -11.28 11.87 -2.17
C GLN A 69 -10.20 10.78 -2.09
N VAL A 70 -9.34 10.88 -1.07
CA VAL A 70 -8.51 9.77 -0.60
C VAL A 70 -8.85 9.49 0.86
N ALA A 71 -9.11 8.22 1.18
CA ALA A 71 -9.38 7.76 2.54
C ALA A 71 -8.23 6.88 3.05
N VAL A 72 -7.80 7.11 4.29
CA VAL A 72 -6.88 6.24 5.03
C VAL A 72 -7.61 5.79 6.29
N GLU A 73 -7.96 4.52 6.34
CA GLU A 73 -8.73 3.93 7.43
C GLU A 73 -7.84 3.10 8.36
N THR A 74 -8.01 3.30 9.66
CA THR A 74 -7.49 2.44 10.72
C THR A 74 -8.67 2.00 11.59
N LEU A 75 -8.48 0.98 12.44
CA LEU A 75 -9.54 0.48 13.33
C LEU A 75 -10.10 1.56 14.28
N THR A 76 -9.35 2.63 14.55
CA THR A 76 -9.71 3.65 15.54
C THR A 76 -9.89 5.05 14.95
N ALA A 77 -9.56 5.25 13.68
CA ALA A 77 -9.60 6.55 13.03
C ALA A 77 -9.67 6.44 11.51
N GLU A 78 -10.36 7.38 10.89
CA GLU A 78 -10.44 7.56 9.45
C GLU A 78 -9.94 8.95 9.10
N ILE A 79 -9.16 9.04 8.03
CA ILE A 79 -8.61 10.29 7.50
C ILE A 79 -9.10 10.45 6.07
N ASN A 80 -9.87 11.51 5.84
CA ASN A 80 -10.42 11.85 4.54
C ASN A 80 -9.75 13.10 3.98
N LEU A 81 -9.04 12.93 2.87
CA LEU A 81 -8.33 13.97 2.15
C LEU A 81 -9.13 14.37 0.93
N ILE A 82 -9.57 15.64 0.88
CA ILE A 82 -10.34 16.21 -0.24
C ILE A 82 -9.61 17.36 -0.94
N ALA A 83 -8.45 17.78 -0.43
CA ALA A 83 -7.67 18.85 -1.04
C ALA A 83 -7.03 18.34 -2.36
N PRO A 84 -7.21 19.03 -3.50
CA PRO A 84 -6.74 18.55 -4.80
C PRO A 84 -5.23 18.24 -4.86
N GLY A 85 -4.40 19.04 -4.16
CA GLY A 85 -2.95 18.80 -4.09
C GLY A 85 -2.58 17.54 -3.31
N GLU A 86 -3.34 17.20 -2.27
CA GLU A 86 -3.13 15.98 -1.48
C GLU A 86 -3.60 14.75 -2.25
N ILE A 87 -4.79 14.82 -2.85
CA ILE A 87 -5.30 13.78 -3.77
C ILE A 87 -4.27 13.51 -4.88
N GLY A 88 -3.79 14.54 -5.55
CA GLY A 88 -2.79 14.42 -6.62
C GLY A 88 -1.49 13.76 -6.16
N THR A 89 -1.07 14.00 -4.91
CA THR A 89 0.12 13.37 -4.33
C THR A 89 -0.07 11.86 -4.15
N TYR A 90 -1.22 11.43 -3.60
CA TYR A 90 -1.55 10.02 -3.42
C TYR A 90 -1.75 9.29 -4.75
N LEU A 91 -2.44 9.90 -5.72
CA LEU A 91 -2.59 9.33 -7.06
C LEU A 91 -1.26 9.18 -7.78
N LYS A 92 -0.33 10.13 -7.61
CA LYS A 92 1.04 10.00 -8.13
C LYS A 92 1.78 8.83 -7.50
N ALA A 93 1.70 8.67 -6.18
CA ALA A 93 2.30 7.53 -5.48
C ALA A 93 1.69 6.20 -5.92
N PHE A 94 0.36 6.14 -6.05
CA PHE A 94 -0.35 4.98 -6.60
C PHE A 94 0.18 4.61 -7.98
N ASN A 95 0.30 5.58 -8.89
CA ASN A 95 0.78 5.33 -10.25
C ASN A 95 2.21 4.77 -10.28
N GLU A 96 3.12 5.27 -9.44
CA GLU A 96 4.48 4.70 -9.34
C GLU A 96 4.48 3.26 -8.83
N LEU A 97 3.66 2.95 -7.82
CA LEU A 97 3.50 1.57 -7.32
C LEU A 97 2.84 0.66 -8.36
N SER A 98 1.85 1.18 -9.09
CA SER A 98 1.06 0.48 -10.10
C SER A 98 1.90 0.05 -11.32
N LYS A 99 3.02 0.74 -11.60
CA LYS A 99 4.01 0.33 -12.61
C LYS A 99 4.75 -0.96 -12.23
N LEU A 100 4.91 -1.23 -10.94
CA LEU A 100 5.59 -2.41 -10.41
C LEU A 100 4.65 -3.61 -10.21
N ALA A 101 3.34 -3.40 -10.36
CA ALA A 101 2.33 -4.41 -10.05
C ALA A 101 2.15 -5.40 -11.21
N ALA A 102 2.23 -6.69 -10.88
CA ALA A 102 1.71 -7.76 -11.71
C ALA A 102 0.17 -7.70 -11.73
N ARG A 103 -0.45 -8.05 -12.86
CA ARG A 103 -1.91 -8.10 -13.04
C ARG A 103 -2.34 -9.43 -13.67
N GLY A 104 -3.63 -9.76 -13.54
CA GLY A 104 -4.23 -10.94 -14.17
C GLY A 104 -3.51 -12.24 -13.80
N PRO A 105 -3.17 -13.12 -14.77
CA PRO A 105 -2.52 -14.40 -14.49
C PRO A 105 -1.21 -14.30 -13.70
N LYS A 106 -0.43 -13.23 -13.92
CA LYS A 106 0.83 -13.02 -13.18
C LYS A 106 0.56 -12.72 -11.70
N ALA A 107 -0.45 -11.90 -11.41
CA ALA A 107 -0.87 -11.64 -10.03
C ALA A 107 -1.37 -12.91 -9.34
N ARG A 108 -2.18 -13.72 -10.04
CA ARG A 108 -2.64 -15.02 -9.55
C ARG A 108 -1.47 -15.94 -9.21
N ALA A 109 -0.48 -16.06 -10.10
CA ALA A 109 0.71 -16.87 -9.84
C ALA A 109 1.50 -16.39 -8.62
N CYS A 110 1.66 -15.07 -8.43
CA CYS A 110 2.29 -14.53 -7.24
C CYS A 110 1.53 -14.88 -5.95
N ILE A 111 0.20 -14.80 -5.97
CA ILE A 111 -0.65 -15.16 -4.82
C ILE A 111 -0.56 -16.66 -4.53
N THR A 112 -0.72 -17.51 -5.54
CA THR A 112 -0.62 -18.98 -5.39
C THR A 112 0.75 -19.38 -4.85
N SER A 113 1.84 -18.87 -5.43
CA SER A 113 3.18 -19.16 -4.93
C SER A 113 3.41 -18.72 -3.49
N ALA A 114 2.80 -17.60 -3.08
CA ALA A 114 2.87 -17.15 -1.69
C ALA A 114 2.09 -18.07 -0.74
N ILE A 115 0.91 -18.53 -1.14
CA ILE A 115 0.11 -19.51 -0.37
C ILE A 115 0.86 -20.82 -0.23
N ASP A 116 1.39 -21.38 -1.32
CA ASP A 116 2.09 -22.66 -1.33
C ASP A 116 3.38 -22.62 -0.48
N SER A 117 4.00 -21.44 -0.33
CA SER A 117 5.20 -21.28 0.50
C SER A 117 4.96 -21.38 2.01
N LEU A 118 3.70 -21.38 2.45
CA LEU A 118 3.33 -21.45 3.86
C LEU A 118 3.22 -22.89 4.40
N GLY A 119 3.26 -23.91 3.54
CA GLY A 119 3.14 -25.33 3.91
C GLY A 119 1.74 -25.87 3.70
#